data_AF-A0A950FRE1-F1
#
_entry.id   AF-A0A950FRE1-F1
#
_cell.length_a   1.000
_cell.length_b   1.000
_cell.length_c   1.000
_cell.angle_alpha   90.00
_cell.angle_beta   90.00
_cell.angle_gamma   90.00
#
_symmetry.space_group_name_H-M   'P 1'
#
loop_
_entity.id
_entity.type
_entity.pdbx_description
1 polymer ?
#
loop_
_entity_poly.entity_id
_entity_poly.type
_entity_poly.pdbx_seq_one_letter_code
_entity_poly.pdbx_strand_id
1 'polypeptide(L)'
;MFLSIDGTLIVQVVNFVLFIVLLNLVFLKPVGAAIAKRRAYIDGLARDIEAASNEVKTARGRAEELRALARREAEAAIAKARGEAQNEAGDVVADYQRRASEIVEQAHQAADAEIAAARTGEPQIVESLAQTMLERAIGPGAAA
;
A
#
# COMPACT_ATOMS: atom_id res chain seq x y z
N MET A 1 -5.39 -54.64 -85.79
CA MET A 1 -6.85 -54.50 -85.68
C MET A 1 -7.10 -53.05 -85.31
N PHE A 2 -7.28 -52.23 -86.35
CA PHE A 2 -7.19 -50.78 -86.27
C PHE A 2 -8.45 -50.21 -85.62
N LEU A 3 -8.26 -49.27 -84.70
CA LEU A 3 -9.28 -48.34 -84.26
C LEU A 3 -9.91 -47.69 -85.50
N SER A 4 -11.09 -48.17 -85.90
CA SER A 4 -11.98 -47.42 -86.76
C SER A 4 -12.34 -46.15 -86.00
N ILE A 5 -11.89 -44.99 -86.48
CA ILE A 5 -12.39 -43.70 -86.00
C ILE A 5 -13.80 -43.55 -86.57
N ASP A 6 -14.74 -44.25 -85.96
CA ASP A 6 -16.16 -44.10 -86.20
C ASP A 6 -16.69 -42.98 -85.28
N GLY A 7 -17.77 -42.31 -85.70
CA GLY A 7 -18.35 -41.16 -84.97
C GLY A 7 -18.61 -41.41 -83.47
N THR A 8 -18.72 -42.67 -83.06
CA THR A 8 -18.79 -43.12 -81.67
C THR A 8 -17.59 -42.70 -80.82
N LEU A 9 -16.37 -42.69 -81.38
CA LEU A 9 -15.15 -42.25 -80.68
C LEU A 9 -15.23 -40.76 -80.35
N ILE A 10 -15.73 -39.94 -81.28
CA ILE A 10 -15.94 -38.49 -81.07
C ILE A 10 -16.98 -38.28 -79.97
N VAL A 11 -18.09 -39.02 -80.00
CA VAL A 11 -19.14 -38.96 -78.97
C VAL A 11 -18.58 -39.35 -77.59
N GLN A 12 -17.74 -40.38 -77.52
CA GLN A 12 -17.10 -40.80 -76.27
C GLN A 12 -16.13 -39.75 -75.72
N VAL A 13 -15.35 -39.09 -76.58
CA VAL A 13 -14.46 -37.98 -76.16
C VAL A 13 -15.29 -36.81 -75.63
N VAL A 14 -16.37 -36.43 -76.32
CA VAL A 14 -17.27 -35.36 -75.85
C VAL A 14 -17.89 -35.71 -74.50
N ASN A 15 -18.31 -36.96 -74.29
CA ASN A 15 -18.84 -37.43 -73.01
C ASN A 15 -17.79 -37.36 -71.90
N PHE A 16 -16.56 -37.79 -72.18
CA PHE A 16 -15.46 -37.73 -71.21
C PHE A 16 -15.11 -36.29 -70.82
N VAL A 17 -15.08 -35.37 -71.79
CA VAL A 17 -14.88 -33.93 -71.53
C VAL A 17 -16.02 -33.37 -70.67
N LEU A 18 -17.27 -33.69 -71.00
CA LEU A 18 -18.44 -33.28 -70.21
C LEU A 18 -18.35 -33.82 -68.77
N PHE A 19 -17.93 -35.07 -68.61
CA PHE A 19 -17.72 -35.69 -67.30
C PHE A 19 -16.62 -34.99 -66.50
N ILE A 20 -15.48 -34.64 -67.12
CA ILE A 20 -14.41 -33.88 -66.46
C ILE A 20 -14.92 -32.51 -66.00
N VAL A 21 -15.70 -31.82 -66.83
CA VAL A 21 -16.27 -30.50 -66.48
C VAL A 21 -17.21 -30.64 -65.28
N LEU A 22 -18.09 -31.64 -65.28
CA LEU A 22 -18.97 -31.95 -64.14
C LEU A 22 -18.17 -32.30 -62.88
N LEU A 23 -17.14 -33.13 -63.00
CA LEU A 23 -16.28 -33.52 -61.88
C LEU A 23 -15.54 -32.31 -61.29
N ASN A 24 -15.02 -31.43 -62.14
CA ASN A 24 -14.35 -30.22 -61.69
C ASN A 24 -15.30 -29.30 -60.90
N LEU A 25 -16.53 -29.16 -61.38
CA LEU A 25 -17.56 -28.35 -60.73
C LEU A 25 -18.04 -28.97 -59.41
N VAL A 26 -18.27 -30.28 -59.38
CA VAL A 26 -18.90 -30.98 -58.24
C VAL A 26 -17.88 -31.44 -57.18
N PHE A 27 -16.62 -31.72 -57.53
CA PHE A 27 -15.62 -32.26 -56.60
C PHE A 27 -14.42 -31.34 -56.39
N LEU A 28 -13.71 -30.94 -57.44
CA LEU A 28 -12.44 -30.19 -57.28
C LEU A 28 -12.66 -28.83 -56.60
N LYS A 29 -13.65 -28.05 -57.06
CA LYS A 29 -13.98 -26.75 -56.47
C LYS A 29 -14.39 -26.83 -54.99
N PRO A 30 -15.38 -27.64 -54.59
CA PRO A 30 -15.79 -27.70 -53.18
C PRO A 30 -14.71 -28.31 -52.27
N VAL A 31 -13.95 -29.30 -52.73
CA VAL A 31 -12.84 -29.87 -51.94
C VAL A 31 -11.73 -28.84 -51.74
N GLY A 32 -11.35 -28.11 -52.80
CA GLY A 32 -10.37 -27.02 -52.69
C GLY A 32 -10.83 -25.94 -51.72
N ALA A 33 -12.10 -25.53 -51.79
CA ALA A 33 -12.69 -24.56 -50.87
C ALA A 33 -12.70 -25.06 -49.42
N ALA A 34 -13.01 -26.34 -49.18
CA ALA A 34 -13.00 -26.93 -47.85
C ALA A 34 -11.58 -26.98 -47.25
N ILE A 35 -10.57 -27.32 -48.06
CA ILE A 35 -9.16 -27.31 -47.64
C ILE A 35 -8.71 -25.88 -47.32
N ALA A 36 -9.06 -24.90 -48.17
CA ALA A 36 -8.73 -23.49 -47.93
C ALA A 36 -9.39 -22.98 -46.64
N LYS A 37 -10.67 -23.29 -46.42
CA LYS A 37 -11.39 -22.94 -45.18
C LYS A 37 -10.72 -23.55 -43.95
N ARG A 38 -10.31 -24.82 -44.02
CA ARG A 38 -9.61 -25.50 -42.91
C ARG A 38 -8.26 -24.85 -42.63
N ARG A 39 -7.47 -24.53 -43.65
CA ARG A 39 -6.20 -23.80 -43.48
C ARG A 39 -6.42 -22.44 -42.83
N ALA A 40 -7.36 -21.64 -43.36
CA ALA A 40 -7.67 -20.34 -42.81
C ALA A 40 -8.15 -20.40 -41.35
N TYR A 41 -8.92 -21.42 -40.99
CA TYR A 41 -9.34 -21.65 -39.60
C TYR A 41 -8.15 -21.97 -38.68
N ILE A 42 -7.25 -22.86 -39.11
CA ILE A 42 -6.06 -23.22 -38.33
C ILE A 42 -5.13 -22.01 -38.18
N ASP A 43 -4.88 -21.26 -39.25
CA ASP A 43 -4.07 -20.05 -39.21
C ASP A 43 -4.71 -18.97 -38.33
N GLY A 44 -6.05 -18.88 -38.34
CA GLY A 44 -6.83 -18.04 -37.42
C GLY A 44 -6.59 -18.42 -35.97
N LEU A 45 -6.76 -19.70 -35.62
CA LEU A 45 -6.52 -20.19 -34.26
C LEU A 45 -5.08 -19.92 -33.79
N ALA A 46 -4.08 -20.10 -34.64
CA ALA A 46 -2.70 -19.81 -34.30
C ALA A 46 -2.50 -18.33 -33.93
N ARG A 47 -3.08 -17.41 -34.72
CA ARG A 47 -3.05 -15.97 -34.44
C ARG A 47 -3.79 -15.61 -33.15
N ASP A 48 -4.96 -16.21 -32.92
CA ASP A 48 -5.76 -15.95 -31.72
C ASP A 48 -5.01 -16.43 -30.46
N ILE A 49 -4.35 -17.59 -30.52
CA ILE A 49 -3.52 -18.10 -29.43
C ILE A 49 -2.33 -17.16 -29.16
N GLU A 50 -1.67 -16.67 -30.21
CA GLU A 50 -0.56 -15.73 -30.06
C GLU A 50 -1.02 -14.40 -29.46
N ALA A 51 -2.15 -13.87 -29.93
CA ALA A 51 -2.75 -12.65 -29.40
C ALA A 51 -3.13 -12.82 -27.91
N ALA A 52 -3.80 -13.91 -27.56
CA ALA A 52 -4.16 -14.21 -26.17
C ALA A 52 -2.91 -14.40 -25.28
N SER A 53 -1.86 -15.04 -25.79
CA SER A 53 -0.59 -15.20 -25.06
C SER A 53 0.05 -13.84 -24.78
N ASN A 54 0.07 -12.95 -25.77
CA ASN A 54 0.60 -11.60 -25.60
C ASN A 54 -0.27 -10.77 -24.64
N GLU A 55 -1.59 -10.87 -24.71
CA GLU A 55 -2.49 -10.20 -23.78
C GLU A 55 -2.21 -10.65 -22.33
N VAL A 56 -2.11 -11.96 -22.08
CA VAL A 56 -1.77 -12.50 -20.76
C VAL A 56 -0.42 -12.00 -20.27
N LYS A 57 0.61 -11.96 -21.13
CA LYS A 57 1.93 -11.41 -20.77
C LYS A 57 1.84 -9.94 -20.39
N THR A 58 1.14 -9.13 -21.19
CA THR A 58 0.98 -7.69 -20.89
C THR A 58 0.18 -7.45 -19.62
N ALA A 59 -0.89 -8.21 -19.39
CA ALA A 59 -1.71 -8.13 -18.18
C ALA A 59 -0.90 -8.51 -16.94
N ARG A 60 -0.08 -9.57 -17.01
CA ARG A 60 0.84 -9.95 -15.92
C ARG A 60 1.87 -8.86 -15.65
N GLY A 61 2.51 -8.32 -16.69
CA GLY A 61 3.48 -7.23 -16.53
C GLY A 61 2.88 -6.00 -15.85
N ARG A 62 1.69 -5.56 -16.28
CA ARG A 62 0.97 -4.45 -15.64
C ARG A 62 0.61 -4.75 -14.18
N ALA A 63 0.17 -5.97 -13.89
CA ALA A 63 -0.18 -6.37 -12.52
C ALA A 63 1.06 -6.38 -11.60
N GLU A 64 2.21 -6.82 -12.09
CA GLU A 64 3.47 -6.78 -11.36
C GLU A 64 3.94 -5.34 -11.11
N GLU A 65 3.85 -4.48 -12.13
CA GLU A 65 4.18 -3.05 -12.01
C GLU A 65 3.27 -2.35 -10.99
N LEU A 66 1.96 -2.58 -11.06
CA LEU A 66 1.00 -2.00 -10.12
C LEU A 66 1.26 -2.48 -8.68
N ARG A 67 1.60 -3.77 -8.50
CA ARG A 67 1.98 -4.31 -7.19
C ARG A 67 3.27 -3.69 -6.66
N ALA A 68 4.26 -3.46 -7.52
CA ALA A 68 5.51 -2.82 -7.14
C ALA A 68 5.29 -1.35 -6.74
N LEU A 69 4.48 -0.62 -7.49
CA LEU A 69 4.08 0.76 -7.18
C LEU A 69 3.34 0.83 -5.84
N ALA A 70 2.30 0.00 -5.65
CA ALA A 70 1.54 -0.03 -4.41
C ALA A 70 2.42 -0.36 -3.19
N ARG A 71 3.40 -1.25 -3.34
CA ARG A 71 4.38 -1.53 -2.27
C ARG A 71 5.24 -0.31 -1.94
N ARG A 72 5.77 0.36 -2.95
CA ARG A 72 6.58 1.58 -2.76
C ARG A 72 5.79 2.70 -2.11
N GLU A 73 4.54 2.90 -2.53
CA GLU A 73 3.64 3.88 -1.93
C GLU A 73 3.32 3.54 -0.47
N ALA A 74 3.03 2.26 -0.18
CA ALA A 74 2.80 1.80 1.19
C ALA A 74 4.03 1.99 2.08
N GLU A 75 5.23 1.64 1.60
CA GLU A 75 6.48 1.85 2.32
C GLU A 75 6.75 3.34 2.57
N ALA A 76 6.52 4.19 1.57
CA ALA A 76 6.64 5.64 1.70
C ALA A 76 5.63 6.22 2.71
N ALA A 77 4.37 5.75 2.67
CA ALA A 77 3.33 6.16 3.62
C ALA A 77 3.68 5.74 5.05
N ILE A 78 4.16 4.50 5.25
CA ILE A 78 4.60 4.01 6.56
C ILE A 78 5.81 4.81 7.05
N ALA A 79 6.79 5.08 6.20
CA ALA A 79 7.96 5.87 6.56
C ALA A 79 7.56 7.30 6.97
N LYS A 80 6.66 7.93 6.21
CA LYS A 80 6.11 9.26 6.52
C LYS A 80 5.37 9.25 7.86
N ALA A 81 4.44 8.31 8.07
CA ALA A 81 3.68 8.20 9.31
C ALA A 81 4.59 7.94 10.53
N ARG A 82 5.66 7.13 10.37
CA ARG A 82 6.66 6.92 11.42
C ARG A 82 7.45 8.19 11.73
N GLY A 83 7.85 8.95 10.70
CA GLY A 83 8.54 10.22 10.88
C GLY A 83 7.67 11.25 11.60
N GLU A 84 6.40 11.38 11.20
CA GLU A 84 5.43 12.25 11.87
C GLU A 84 5.21 11.84 13.32
N ALA A 85 5.01 10.55 13.59
CA ALA A 85 4.84 10.04 14.95
C ALA A 85 6.10 10.25 15.83
N GLN A 86 7.31 10.13 15.27
CA GLN A 86 8.54 10.41 16.01
C GLN A 86 8.68 11.89 16.35
N ASN A 87 8.34 12.78 15.42
CA ASN A 87 8.35 14.23 15.67
C ASN A 87 7.33 14.60 16.74
N GLU A 88 6.09 14.11 16.61
CA GLU A 88 5.03 14.35 17.60
C GLU A 88 5.41 13.81 18.98
N ALA A 89 5.97 12.61 19.06
CA ALA A 89 6.47 12.06 20.32
C ALA A 89 7.59 12.94 20.91
N GLY A 90 8.50 13.46 20.08
CA GLY A 90 9.54 14.40 20.50
C GLY A 90 8.97 15.70 21.05
N ASP A 91 8.01 16.30 20.36
CA ASP A 91 7.33 17.53 20.78
C ASP A 91 6.57 17.34 22.10
N VAL A 92 5.87 16.22 22.24
CA VAL A 92 5.16 15.86 23.47
C VAL A 92 6.15 15.72 24.63
N VAL A 93 7.25 14.98 24.45
CA VAL A 93 8.27 14.82 25.51
C VAL A 93 8.89 16.17 25.89
N ALA A 94 9.21 17.01 24.90
CA ALA A 94 9.75 18.35 25.15
C ALA A 94 8.76 19.24 25.89
N ASP A 95 7.46 19.17 25.57
CA ASP A 95 6.42 19.93 26.27
C ASP A 95 6.30 19.48 27.73
N TYR A 96 6.25 18.17 27.98
CA TYR A 96 6.21 17.64 29.35
C TYR A 96 7.47 17.96 30.15
N GLN A 97 8.66 17.96 29.52
CA GLN A 97 9.89 18.38 30.19
C GLN A 97 9.84 19.85 30.60
N ARG A 98 9.37 20.75 29.72
CA ARG A 98 9.19 22.18 30.05
C ARG A 98 8.23 22.37 31.22
N ARG A 99 7.06 21.70 31.18
CA ARG A 99 6.09 21.76 32.28
C ARG A 99 6.66 21.23 33.58
N ALA A 100 7.43 20.13 33.54
CA ALA A 100 8.09 19.60 34.72
C ALA A 100 9.08 20.61 35.31
N SER A 101 9.90 21.26 34.47
CA SER A 101 10.81 22.32 34.91
C SER A 101 10.06 23.52 35.52
N GLU A 102 8.95 23.95 34.92
CA GLU A 102 8.10 25.03 35.47
C GLU A 102 7.51 24.66 36.83
N ILE A 103 7.04 23.42 37.01
CA ILE A 103 6.51 22.94 38.30
C ILE A 103 7.60 22.92 39.37
N VAL A 104 8.81 22.46 39.02
CA VAL A 104 9.96 22.45 39.94
C VAL A 104 10.35 23.87 40.34
N GLU A 105 10.41 24.79 39.39
CA GLU A 105 10.70 26.21 39.65
C GLU A 105 9.65 26.85 40.57
N GLN A 106 8.36 26.59 40.31
CA GLN A 106 7.27 27.07 41.16
C GLN A 106 7.32 26.48 42.57
N ALA A 107 7.66 25.19 42.69
CA ALA A 107 7.82 24.53 44.00
C ALA A 107 9.00 25.12 44.79
N HIS A 108 10.11 25.44 44.14
CA HIS A 108 11.24 26.14 44.77
C HIS A 108 10.83 27.54 45.25
N GLN A 109 10.16 28.32 44.41
CA GLN A 109 9.68 29.66 44.79
C GLN A 109 8.69 29.62 45.96
N ALA A 110 7.78 28.64 45.97
CA ALA A 110 6.83 28.46 47.06
C ALA A 110 7.54 28.07 48.37
N ALA A 111 8.51 27.14 48.31
CA ALA A 111 9.30 26.74 49.46
C ALA A 111 10.11 27.92 50.03
N ASP A 112 10.76 28.71 49.17
CA ASP A 112 11.51 29.89 49.59
C ASP A 112 10.61 30.94 50.23
N ALA A 113 9.41 31.16 49.69
CA ALA A 113 8.42 32.06 50.26
C ALA A 113 7.93 31.58 51.65
N GLU A 114 7.70 30.27 51.82
CA GLU A 114 7.30 29.67 53.09
C GLU A 114 8.42 29.77 54.15
N ILE A 115 9.66 29.52 53.75
CA ILE A 115 10.84 29.69 54.62
C ILE A 115 10.99 31.17 55.04
N ALA A 116 10.81 32.11 54.11
CA ALA A 116 10.89 33.54 54.42
C ALA A 116 9.77 33.99 55.39
N ALA A 117 8.55 33.47 55.19
CA ALA A 117 7.41 33.72 56.08
C ALA A 117 7.65 33.13 57.49
N ALA A 118 8.20 31.91 57.57
CA ALA A 118 8.56 31.28 58.85
C ALA A 118 9.62 32.10 59.61
N ARG A 119 10.65 32.60 58.91
CA ARG A 119 11.70 33.47 59.49
C ARG A 119 11.17 34.82 59.98
N THR A 120 10.15 35.38 59.32
CA THR A 120 9.51 36.62 59.80
C THR A 120 8.61 36.39 61.01
N GLY A 121 8.16 35.16 61.24
CA GLY A 121 7.45 34.73 62.46
C GLY A 121 8.37 34.40 63.65
N GLU A 122 9.68 34.22 63.43
CA GLU A 122 10.65 33.92 64.50
C GLU A 122 10.66 34.93 65.66
N PRO A 123 10.52 36.27 65.48
CA PRO A 123 10.54 37.20 66.61
C PRO A 123 9.44 36.91 67.63
N GLN A 124 8.23 36.55 67.18
CA GLN A 124 7.10 36.22 68.06
C GLN A 124 7.30 34.87 68.76
N ILE A 125 7.90 33.90 68.08
CA ILE A 125 8.24 32.60 68.66
C ILE A 125 9.38 32.77 69.68
N VAL A 126 10.40 33.57 69.39
CA VAL A 126 11.51 33.86 70.30
C VAL A 126 11.02 34.64 71.52
N GLU A 127 10.10 35.59 71.36
CA GLU A 127 9.54 36.38 72.46
C GLU A 127 8.62 35.55 73.36
N SER A 128 7.76 34.69 72.79
CA SER A 128 6.95 33.75 73.59
C SER A 128 7.80 32.67 74.27
N LEU A 129 8.85 32.18 73.61
CA LEU A 129 9.79 31.23 74.21
C LEU A 129 10.61 31.89 75.34
N ALA A 130 11.03 33.14 75.15
CA ALA A 130 11.69 33.92 76.19
C ALA A 130 10.76 34.18 77.38
N GLN A 131 9.48 34.50 77.16
CA GLN A 131 8.47 34.61 78.23
C GLN A 131 8.24 33.28 78.95
N THR A 132 8.16 32.16 78.23
CA THR A 132 7.99 30.83 78.83
C THR A 132 9.23 30.43 79.63
N MET A 133 10.43 30.72 79.13
CA MET A 133 11.68 30.51 79.87
C MET A 133 11.78 31.44 81.08
N LEU A 134 11.30 32.68 80.97
CA LEU A 134 11.24 33.64 82.08
C LEU A 134 10.26 33.19 83.16
N GLU A 135 9.06 32.73 82.80
CA GLU A 135 8.10 32.11 83.73
C GLU A 135 8.68 30.85 84.39
N ARG A 136 9.41 30.02 83.64
CA ARG A 136 10.03 28.79 84.15
C ARG A 136 11.24 29.06 85.04
N ALA A 137 12.02 30.12 84.76
CA ALA A 137 13.21 30.50 85.51
C ALA A 137 12.88 31.34 86.76
N ILE A 138 11.80 32.13 86.71
CA ILE A 138 11.32 32.89 87.87
C ILE A 138 10.46 32.02 88.78
N GLY A 139 9.74 31.02 88.25
CA GLY A 139 8.94 30.08 89.04
C GLY A 139 7.80 30.75 89.82
N PRO A 140 6.82 29.97 90.32
CA PRO A 140 5.72 30.49 91.13
C PRO A 140 6.23 30.84 92.54
N GLY A 141 7.02 31.91 92.66
CA GLY A 141 7.74 32.28 93.88
C GLY A 141 8.03 33.76 94.07
N ALA A 142 7.39 34.67 93.31
CA ALA A 142 7.56 36.11 93.52
C ALA A 142 6.30 36.91 93.15
N ALA A 143 5.16 36.56 93.73
CA ALA A 143 4.09 37.52 93.96
C ALA A 143 3.54 37.24 95.37
N ALA A 144 3.72 38.23 96.23
CA ALA A 144 3.18 38.31 97.58
C ALA A 144 1.65 38.22 97.60
#